data_AF-W9S2J0-F1
#
_entry.id   AF-W9S2J0-F1
#
_cell.length_a   1.000
_cell.length_b   1.000
_cell.length_c   1.000
_cell.angle_alpha   90.00
_cell.angle_beta   90.00
_cell.angle_gamma   90.00
#
_symmetry.space_group_name_H-M   'P 1'
#
loop_
_entity.id
_entity.type
_entity.pdbx_description
1 polymer ?
#
loop_
_entity_poly.entity_id
_entity_poly.type
_entity_poly.pdbx_seq_one_letter_code
_entity_poly.pdbx_strand_id
1 'polypeptide(L)'
;MHEKVYSSVKLSYKFLGSEEDKSLLLLCSLYKEDEYINTNDLLKYGVGISLFDQGSIKPEDARNRVLNLVENLRTSSLLLEGNRAGYVKMHDVVRDVAVSIALGEKEMCSIRNVGELEVLQKKRKLESLTAISLLYSYDLRSSRFLCPKLLFLFMRGLSEIVGSAINSQLFEATEELQVLRLDFIDLGRSLPSFYFIQNLQTLMLRKCRLGDITWIGELRNLEILDLSSSRFREVPKTLGKLTRLLSLDLYDSEDLKVIQTWCYIKLGSIRRVDPRRSSFTNWVVEEVNGERSNASLAELKNLRQLTTLHLLANPDNLVAGLFTDKLERYALHIGPGIWCSCKHHQRYSRFLELNSVHSKSHIEQSGLKFLIKKAEELHMKRAIEINDVVPELDEDGFSQL
;
A
#
# COMPACT_ATOMS: atom_id res chain seq x y z
N MET A 1 28.06 -19.29 8.90
CA MET A 1 27.27 -19.27 10.15
C MET A 1 27.68 -20.44 11.03
N HIS A 2 27.75 -20.26 12.35
CA HIS A 2 28.06 -21.34 13.30
C HIS A 2 26.91 -22.36 13.31
N GLU A 3 27.20 -23.65 13.12
CA GLU A 3 26.19 -24.71 12.95
C GLU A 3 25.16 -24.76 14.07
N LYS A 4 25.60 -24.59 15.33
CA LYS A 4 24.70 -24.53 16.49
C LYS A 4 23.68 -23.38 16.40
N VAL A 5 24.10 -22.22 15.89
CA VAL A 5 23.22 -21.04 15.75
C VAL A 5 22.20 -21.30 14.65
N TYR A 6 22.64 -21.81 13.50
CA TYR A 6 21.76 -22.20 12.40
C TYR A 6 20.69 -23.19 12.87
N SER A 7 21.11 -24.28 13.53
CA SER A 7 20.21 -25.32 14.03
C SER A 7 19.22 -24.80 15.05
N SER A 8 19.63 -23.87 15.92
CA SER A 8 18.74 -23.26 16.92
C SER A 8 17.65 -22.40 16.27
N VAL A 9 18.01 -21.53 15.33
CA VAL A 9 17.02 -20.70 14.60
C VAL A 9 16.10 -21.57 13.74
N LYS A 10 16.65 -22.59 13.07
CA LYS A 10 15.86 -23.54 12.28
C LYS A 10 14.87 -24.31 13.17
N LEU A 11 15.24 -24.63 14.40
CA LEU A 11 14.36 -25.24 15.37
C LEU A 11 13.21 -24.28 15.75
N SER A 12 13.51 -23.01 16.02
CA SER A 12 12.48 -21.99 16.28
C SER A 12 11.48 -21.86 15.12
N TYR A 13 11.96 -21.85 13.87
CA TYR A 13 11.09 -21.86 12.69
C TYR A 13 10.16 -23.09 12.65
N LYS A 14 10.70 -24.28 12.94
CA LYS A 14 9.90 -25.52 12.94
C LYS A 14 8.78 -25.51 13.97
N PHE A 15 8.99 -24.84 15.10
CA PHE A 15 8.02 -24.73 16.19
C PHE A 15 7.05 -23.55 16.07
N LEU A 16 7.08 -22.79 14.95
CA LEU A 16 6.05 -21.79 14.68
C LEU A 16 4.66 -22.45 14.60
N GLY A 17 3.68 -21.80 15.23
CA GLY A 17 2.37 -22.37 15.51
C GLY A 17 1.45 -22.56 14.29
N SER A 18 1.75 -21.90 13.17
CA SER A 18 0.98 -22.02 11.93
C SER A 18 1.85 -21.96 10.67
N GLU A 19 1.33 -22.48 9.56
CA GLU A 19 1.94 -22.31 8.24
C GLU A 19 1.92 -20.86 7.76
N GLU A 20 0.99 -20.04 8.28
CA GLU A 20 0.94 -18.60 8.00
C GLU A 20 2.12 -17.87 8.66
N ASP A 21 2.45 -18.18 9.93
CA ASP A 21 3.61 -17.61 10.62
C ASP A 21 4.89 -17.93 9.86
N LYS A 22 5.04 -19.20 9.44
CA LYS A 22 6.19 -19.65 8.64
C LYS A 22 6.27 -18.90 7.32
N SER A 23 5.17 -18.85 6.57
CA SER A 23 5.14 -18.19 5.26
C SER A 23 5.42 -16.69 5.38
N LEU A 24 4.89 -16.02 6.39
CA LEU A 24 5.16 -14.60 6.67
C LEU A 24 6.63 -14.35 7.00
N LEU A 25 7.26 -15.23 7.80
CA LEU A 25 8.68 -15.14 8.10
C LEU A 25 9.53 -15.26 6.81
N LEU A 26 9.20 -16.22 5.94
CA LEU A 26 9.95 -16.42 4.69
C LEU A 26 9.76 -15.24 3.73
N LEU A 27 8.56 -14.64 3.66
CA LEU A 27 8.35 -13.38 2.93
C LEU A 27 9.20 -12.24 3.48
N CYS A 28 9.36 -12.13 4.81
CA CYS A 28 10.22 -11.13 5.41
C CYS A 28 11.70 -11.28 5.00
N SER A 29 12.15 -12.52 4.75
CA SER A 29 13.53 -12.80 4.31
C SER A 29 13.84 -12.31 2.88
N LEU A 30 12.81 -11.97 2.09
CA LEU A 30 12.98 -11.40 0.75
C LEU A 30 13.51 -9.95 0.77
N TYR A 31 13.46 -9.26 1.90
CA TYR A 31 14.06 -7.94 2.08
C TYR A 31 15.59 -8.06 2.27
N LYS A 32 16.34 -6.96 2.15
CA LYS A 32 17.81 -6.99 2.37
C LYS A 32 18.14 -7.12 3.86
N GLU A 33 19.39 -7.44 4.13
CA GLU A 33 19.99 -7.33 5.47
C GLU A 33 19.73 -5.93 6.06
N ASP A 34 19.44 -5.92 7.36
CA ASP A 34 19.09 -4.73 8.13
C ASP A 34 17.90 -3.86 7.66
N GLU A 35 17.10 -4.29 6.67
CA GLU A 35 15.97 -3.47 6.20
C GLU A 35 14.76 -3.50 7.15
N TYR A 36 14.19 -2.31 7.38
CA TYR A 36 12.92 -2.17 8.09
C TYR A 36 11.76 -2.51 7.16
N ILE A 37 10.97 -3.49 7.57
CA ILE A 37 9.84 -4.03 6.82
C ILE A 37 8.57 -3.35 7.33
N ASN A 38 7.82 -2.73 6.42
CA ASN A 38 6.52 -2.17 6.76
C ASN A 38 5.48 -3.31 6.88
N THR A 39 4.83 -3.42 8.03
CA THR A 39 3.76 -4.41 8.27
C THR A 39 2.60 -4.28 7.28
N ASN A 40 2.34 -3.08 6.78
CA ASN A 40 1.33 -2.83 5.77
C ASN A 40 1.73 -3.38 4.39
N ASP A 41 3.03 -3.53 4.10
CA ASP A 41 3.50 -4.21 2.89
C ASP A 41 3.24 -5.71 3.00
N LEU A 42 3.50 -6.30 4.18
CA LEU A 42 3.20 -7.69 4.45
C LEU A 42 1.70 -8.01 4.32
N LEU A 43 0.83 -7.09 4.72
CA LEU A 43 -0.62 -7.18 4.46
C LEU A 43 -0.92 -7.22 2.96
N LYS A 44 -0.37 -6.29 2.19
CA LYS A 44 -0.59 -6.25 0.73
C LYS A 44 -0.10 -7.55 0.08
N TYR A 45 1.03 -8.10 0.54
CA TYR A 45 1.55 -9.37 0.06
C TYR A 45 0.65 -10.54 0.43
N GLY A 46 0.25 -10.64 1.69
CA GLY A 46 -0.60 -11.73 2.19
C GLY A 46 -1.95 -11.78 1.48
N VAL A 47 -2.55 -10.62 1.17
CA VAL A 47 -3.75 -10.56 0.33
C VAL A 47 -3.44 -11.08 -1.08
N GLY A 48 -2.42 -10.53 -1.74
CA GLY A 48 -2.15 -10.86 -3.13
C GLY A 48 -1.70 -12.29 -3.39
N ILE A 49 -0.91 -12.93 -2.50
CA ILE A 49 -0.55 -14.35 -2.65
C ILE A 49 -1.56 -15.31 -2.04
N SER A 50 -2.73 -14.81 -1.60
CA SER A 50 -3.75 -15.60 -0.91
C SER A 50 -3.20 -16.36 0.31
N LEU A 51 -2.40 -15.68 1.13
CA LEU A 51 -1.86 -16.23 2.38
C LEU A 51 -2.98 -16.54 3.40
N PHE A 52 -4.11 -15.85 3.29
CA PHE A 52 -5.29 -16.04 4.14
C PHE A 52 -6.39 -16.74 3.34
N ASP A 53 -7.10 -17.68 3.96
CA ASP A 53 -8.20 -18.42 3.32
C ASP A 53 -9.21 -17.48 2.63
N GLN A 54 -9.49 -17.72 1.34
CA GLN A 54 -10.18 -16.79 0.41
C GLN A 54 -11.67 -16.52 0.68
N GLY A 55 -12.17 -16.81 1.89
CA GLY A 55 -13.56 -16.53 2.25
C GLY A 55 -13.79 -15.05 2.52
N SER A 56 -13.98 -14.22 1.48
CA SER A 56 -14.45 -12.81 1.54
C SER A 56 -14.00 -12.04 2.80
N ILE A 57 -12.70 -12.11 3.10
CA ILE A 57 -12.14 -11.55 4.34
C ILE A 57 -12.30 -10.03 4.28
N LYS A 58 -12.88 -9.42 5.32
CA LYS A 58 -12.91 -7.96 5.41
C LYS A 58 -11.46 -7.47 5.58
N PRO A 59 -11.01 -6.36 4.97
CA PRO A 59 -9.60 -5.95 5.08
C PRO A 59 -9.10 -5.75 6.50
N GLU A 60 -9.97 -5.36 7.44
CA GLU A 60 -9.59 -5.28 8.86
C GLU A 60 -9.30 -6.66 9.46
N ASP A 61 -9.99 -7.72 9.03
CA ASP A 61 -9.70 -9.09 9.45
C ASP A 61 -8.34 -9.53 8.92
N ALA A 62 -8.05 -9.27 7.64
CA ALA A 62 -6.73 -9.56 7.05
C ALA A 62 -5.61 -8.78 7.75
N ARG A 63 -5.86 -7.51 8.09
CA ARG A 63 -4.93 -6.66 8.84
C ARG A 63 -4.66 -7.21 10.23
N ASN A 64 -5.70 -7.49 11.00
CA ASN A 64 -5.58 -8.03 12.36
C ASN A 64 -4.84 -9.36 12.33
N ARG A 65 -5.09 -10.19 11.32
CA ARG A 65 -4.36 -11.45 11.11
C ARG A 65 -2.86 -11.19 10.90
N VAL A 66 -2.48 -10.28 10.00
CA VAL A 66 -1.06 -9.92 9.82
C VAL A 66 -0.42 -9.36 11.08
N LEU A 67 -1.12 -8.49 11.81
CA LEU A 67 -0.60 -7.93 13.06
C LEU A 67 -0.35 -9.04 14.10
N ASN A 68 -1.26 -10.00 14.22
CA ASN A 68 -1.09 -11.15 15.10
C ASN A 68 0.09 -12.03 14.66
N LEU A 69 0.22 -12.35 13.36
CA LEU A 69 1.36 -13.12 12.84
C LEU A 69 2.69 -12.39 13.10
N VAL A 70 2.73 -11.07 12.89
CA VAL A 70 3.91 -10.25 13.21
C VAL A 70 4.24 -10.33 14.69
N GLU A 71 3.25 -10.26 15.58
CA GLU A 71 3.46 -10.35 17.03
C GLU A 71 3.91 -11.75 17.47
N ASN A 72 3.37 -12.83 16.86
CA ASN A 72 3.83 -14.20 17.09
C ASN A 72 5.32 -14.37 16.72
N LEU A 73 5.73 -13.79 15.59
CA LEU A 73 7.13 -13.81 15.16
C LEU A 73 8.03 -12.96 16.07
N ARG A 74 7.53 -11.85 16.63
CA ARG A 74 8.24 -11.02 17.62
C ARG A 74 8.42 -11.73 18.96
N THR A 75 7.35 -12.33 19.48
CA THR A 75 7.39 -13.10 20.73
C THR A 75 8.28 -14.34 20.60
N SER A 76 8.39 -14.91 19.39
CA SER A 76 9.35 -15.97 19.05
C SER A 76 10.79 -15.47 18.83
N SER A 77 11.06 -14.17 18.99
CA SER A 77 12.36 -13.52 18.74
C SER A 77 12.90 -13.70 17.31
N LEU A 78 12.04 -14.01 16.35
CA LEU A 78 12.40 -14.17 14.94
C LEU A 78 12.27 -12.85 14.16
N LEU A 79 11.43 -11.93 14.67
CA LEU A 79 11.38 -10.53 14.24
C LEU A 79 11.65 -9.61 15.43
N LEU A 80 12.26 -8.47 15.13
CA LEU A 80 12.54 -7.38 16.06
C LEU A 80 11.61 -6.20 15.77
N GLU A 81 11.43 -5.35 16.78
CA GLU A 81 10.75 -4.07 16.59
C GLU A 81 11.55 -3.17 15.65
N GLY A 82 10.84 -2.49 14.74
CA GLY A 82 11.45 -1.56 13.81
C GLY A 82 11.79 -0.22 14.43
N ASN A 83 12.30 0.70 13.62
CA ASN A 83 12.65 2.06 14.07
C ASN A 83 11.45 3.00 14.31
N ARG A 84 10.23 2.56 14.00
CA ARG A 84 8.98 3.32 14.15
C ARG A 84 7.80 2.36 14.14
N ALA A 85 6.66 2.84 14.66
CA ALA A 85 5.41 2.09 14.72
C ALA A 85 5.02 1.53 13.34
N GLY A 86 4.58 0.26 13.32
CA GLY A 86 4.19 -0.43 12.10
C GLY A 86 5.36 -0.96 11.26
N TYR A 87 6.59 -0.88 11.75
CA TYR A 87 7.77 -1.51 11.14
C TYR A 87 8.35 -2.61 12.03
N VAL A 88 8.90 -3.63 11.38
CA VAL A 88 9.66 -4.71 12.01
C VAL A 88 11.00 -4.89 11.29
N LYS A 89 11.91 -5.66 11.90
CA LYS A 89 13.22 -5.96 11.34
C LYS A 89 13.55 -7.43 11.56
N MET A 90 14.19 -8.08 10.59
CA MET A 90 14.76 -9.40 10.77
C MET A 90 16.25 -9.28 11.05
N HIS A 91 16.75 -9.95 12.09
CA HIS A 91 18.18 -10.00 12.38
C HIS A 91 18.91 -10.80 11.28
N ASP A 92 20.12 -10.40 10.87
CA ASP A 92 20.83 -10.99 9.73
C ASP A 92 21.04 -12.51 9.87
N VAL A 93 21.41 -12.97 11.06
CA VAL A 93 21.49 -14.42 11.38
C VAL A 93 20.15 -15.14 11.19
N VAL A 94 19.02 -14.53 11.59
CA VAL A 94 17.71 -15.14 11.37
C VAL A 94 17.37 -15.13 9.88
N ARG A 95 17.71 -14.04 9.18
CA ARG A 95 17.50 -13.86 7.76
C ARG A 95 18.25 -14.89 6.94
N ASP A 96 19.52 -15.15 7.21
CA ASP A 96 20.32 -16.15 6.51
C ASP A 96 19.70 -17.56 6.62
N VAL A 97 19.21 -17.91 7.80
CA VAL A 97 18.52 -19.18 8.03
C VAL A 97 17.18 -19.21 7.28
N ALA A 98 16.40 -18.13 7.36
CA ALA A 98 15.12 -18.00 6.68
C ALA A 98 15.27 -18.06 5.16
N VAL A 99 16.27 -17.40 4.55
CA VAL A 99 16.58 -17.48 3.11
C VAL A 99 16.91 -18.91 2.71
N SER A 100 17.71 -19.62 3.50
CA SER A 100 18.05 -21.02 3.25
C SER A 100 16.82 -21.93 3.28
N ILE A 101 15.89 -21.68 4.20
CA ILE A 101 14.63 -22.43 4.32
C ILE A 101 13.69 -22.06 3.18
N ALA A 102 13.57 -20.77 2.86
CA ALA A 102 12.70 -20.23 1.82
C ALA A 102 13.03 -20.84 0.45
N LEU A 103 14.32 -20.97 0.15
CA LEU A 103 14.78 -21.61 -1.08
C LEU A 103 14.48 -23.12 -1.11
N GLY A 104 14.67 -23.81 0.01
CA GLY A 104 14.54 -25.28 0.07
C GLY A 104 13.12 -25.82 0.25
N GLU A 105 12.22 -25.04 0.89
CA GLU A 105 10.87 -25.48 1.21
C GLU A 105 9.78 -24.80 0.37
N LYS A 106 10.04 -23.58 -0.13
CA LYS A 106 9.03 -22.77 -0.83
C LYS A 106 9.49 -22.28 -2.20
N GLU A 107 10.72 -22.60 -2.64
CA GLU A 107 11.29 -22.12 -3.90
C GLU A 107 11.30 -20.58 -4.01
N MET A 108 11.61 -19.91 -2.90
CA MET A 108 11.69 -18.45 -2.82
C MET A 108 13.15 -18.01 -2.81
N CYS A 109 13.50 -16.97 -3.58
CA CYS A 109 14.88 -16.55 -3.76
C CYS A 109 15.06 -15.03 -3.65
N SER A 110 16.08 -14.60 -2.90
CA SER A 110 16.57 -13.22 -2.89
C SER A 110 17.88 -13.16 -3.67
N ILE A 111 17.85 -12.47 -4.81
CA ILE A 111 18.96 -12.35 -5.74
C ILE A 111 19.66 -11.02 -5.48
N ARG A 112 20.95 -11.11 -5.15
CA ARG A 112 21.74 -9.97 -4.66
C ARG A 112 22.34 -9.12 -5.78
N ASN A 113 22.58 -9.71 -6.95
CA ASN A 113 23.19 -9.03 -8.10
C ASN A 113 22.89 -9.74 -9.42
N VAL A 114 23.25 -9.08 -10.54
CA VAL A 114 23.04 -9.59 -11.90
C VAL A 114 23.81 -10.89 -12.16
N GLY A 115 25.01 -11.05 -11.61
CA GLY A 115 25.79 -12.28 -11.78
C GLY A 115 25.10 -13.51 -11.19
N GLU A 116 24.48 -13.36 -10.02
CA GLU A 116 23.66 -14.42 -9.41
C GLU A 116 22.43 -14.74 -10.26
N LEU A 117 21.77 -13.72 -10.81
CA LEU A 117 20.64 -13.90 -11.74
C LEU A 117 21.05 -14.71 -12.97
N GLU A 118 22.16 -14.35 -13.61
CA GLU A 118 22.67 -15.05 -14.80
C GLU A 118 23.01 -16.52 -14.51
N VAL A 119 23.57 -16.80 -13.34
CA VAL A 119 23.86 -18.18 -12.92
C VAL A 119 22.58 -18.98 -12.74
N LEU A 120 21.54 -18.41 -12.12
CA LEU A 120 20.25 -19.07 -11.94
C LEU A 120 19.53 -19.32 -13.28
N GLN A 121 19.61 -18.34 -14.20
CA GLN A 121 19.11 -18.48 -15.58
C GLN A 121 19.80 -19.62 -16.33
N LYS A 122 21.15 -19.63 -16.33
CA LYS A 122 21.94 -20.67 -17.00
C LYS A 122 21.64 -22.07 -16.46
N LYS A 123 21.35 -22.18 -15.16
CA LYS A 123 20.99 -23.45 -14.50
C LYS A 123 19.50 -23.82 -14.62
N ARG A 124 18.68 -23.02 -15.32
CA ARG A 124 17.21 -23.18 -15.40
C ARG A 124 16.53 -23.28 -14.03
N LYS A 125 17.14 -22.72 -12.99
CA LYS A 125 16.57 -22.74 -11.64
C LYS A 125 15.43 -21.75 -11.47
N LEU A 126 15.37 -20.72 -12.31
CA LEU A 126 14.30 -19.73 -12.28
C LEU A 126 12.91 -20.33 -12.57
N GLU A 127 12.85 -21.44 -13.31
CA GLU A 127 11.60 -22.06 -13.73
C GLU A 127 10.80 -22.68 -12.56
N SER A 128 11.47 -23.04 -11.45
CA SER A 128 10.84 -23.60 -10.25
C SER A 128 10.41 -22.54 -9.24
N LEU A 129 10.94 -21.31 -9.34
CA LEU A 129 10.79 -20.30 -8.29
C LEU A 129 9.36 -19.77 -8.22
N THR A 130 8.86 -19.63 -7.00
CA THR A 130 7.53 -19.09 -6.69
C THR A 130 7.59 -17.64 -6.24
N ALA A 131 8.72 -17.20 -5.66
CA ALA A 131 8.95 -15.81 -5.28
C ALA A 131 10.38 -15.37 -5.56
N ILE A 132 10.54 -14.17 -6.12
CA ILE A 132 11.84 -13.58 -6.40
C ILE A 132 11.90 -12.17 -5.81
N SER A 133 13.02 -11.85 -5.16
CA SER A 133 13.40 -10.47 -4.87
C SER A 133 14.73 -10.08 -5.51
N LEU A 134 14.78 -8.91 -6.13
CA LEU A 134 15.92 -8.32 -6.84
C LEU A 134 16.20 -6.94 -6.24
N LEU A 135 17.07 -6.89 -5.23
CA LEU A 135 17.21 -5.71 -4.35
C LEU A 135 18.24 -4.67 -4.85
N TYR A 136 19.00 -5.01 -5.89
CA TYR A 136 20.04 -4.18 -6.50
C TYR A 136 20.04 -4.36 -8.02
N SER A 137 18.93 -4.04 -8.69
CA SER A 137 18.88 -4.14 -10.15
C SER A 137 19.46 -2.88 -10.81
N TYR A 138 20.57 -3.03 -11.53
CA TYR A 138 21.27 -1.94 -12.20
C TYR A 138 20.55 -1.55 -13.52
N ASP A 139 20.16 -2.56 -14.30
CA ASP A 139 19.44 -2.43 -15.57
C ASP A 139 19.01 -3.84 -16.03
N LEU A 140 17.73 -4.05 -16.35
CA LEU A 140 17.21 -5.35 -16.79
C LEU A 140 16.67 -5.32 -18.23
N ARG A 141 17.09 -4.34 -19.04
CA ARG A 141 16.69 -4.23 -20.45
C ARG A 141 17.06 -5.45 -21.29
N SER A 142 18.10 -6.20 -20.94
CA SER A 142 18.54 -7.40 -21.67
C SER A 142 18.08 -8.71 -21.03
N SER A 143 17.36 -8.66 -19.91
CA SER A 143 16.95 -9.84 -19.16
C SER A 143 15.53 -10.27 -19.52
N ARG A 144 15.29 -11.59 -19.50
CA ARG A 144 13.96 -12.20 -19.57
C ARG A 144 13.77 -13.11 -18.36
N PHE A 145 12.58 -13.10 -17.75
CA PHE A 145 12.22 -14.06 -16.72
C PHE A 145 11.42 -15.19 -17.32
N LEU A 146 12.00 -16.38 -17.34
CA LEU A 146 11.30 -17.64 -17.64
C LEU A 146 10.93 -18.28 -16.31
N CYS A 147 9.88 -17.77 -15.66
CA CYS A 147 9.47 -18.18 -14.32
C CYS A 147 7.96 -18.47 -14.29
N PRO A 148 7.49 -19.57 -14.92
CA PRO A 148 6.07 -19.82 -15.10
C PRO A 148 5.31 -20.04 -13.78
N LYS A 149 6.00 -20.38 -12.69
CA LYS A 149 5.41 -20.60 -11.35
C LYS A 149 5.49 -19.37 -10.44
N LEU A 150 5.99 -18.25 -10.95
CA LEU A 150 6.27 -17.07 -10.13
C LEU A 150 4.97 -16.40 -9.69
N LEU A 151 4.71 -16.39 -8.39
CA LEU A 151 3.56 -15.73 -7.76
C LEU A 151 3.92 -14.34 -7.24
N PHE A 152 5.18 -14.14 -6.83
CA PHE A 152 5.65 -12.89 -6.20
C PHE A 152 6.94 -12.40 -6.84
N LEU A 153 6.97 -11.12 -7.24
CA LEU A 153 8.17 -10.44 -7.70
C LEU A 153 8.33 -9.10 -6.99
N PHE A 154 9.45 -8.91 -6.30
CA PHE A 154 9.88 -7.62 -5.77
C PHE A 154 11.18 -7.19 -6.43
N MET A 155 11.17 -6.10 -7.18
CA MET A 155 12.35 -5.50 -7.78
C MET A 155 12.58 -4.09 -7.26
N ARG A 156 13.85 -3.78 -7.00
CA ARG A 156 14.30 -2.48 -6.55
C ARG A 156 15.44 -1.96 -7.43
N GLY A 157 15.18 -0.84 -8.10
CA GLY A 157 16.19 -0.06 -8.80
C GLY A 157 17.17 0.62 -7.84
N LEU A 158 18.27 1.13 -8.38
CA LEU A 158 19.34 1.73 -7.57
C LEU A 158 18.91 3.03 -6.87
N SER A 159 18.23 3.90 -7.61
CA SER A 159 17.70 5.16 -7.08
C SER A 159 16.67 5.78 -8.00
N GLU A 160 15.85 6.67 -7.45
CA GLU A 160 14.87 7.46 -8.19
C GLU A 160 15.51 8.38 -9.24
N ILE A 161 16.74 8.83 -8.98
CA ILE A 161 17.46 9.79 -9.83
C ILE A 161 17.97 9.09 -11.08
N VAL A 162 18.64 7.95 -10.89
CA VAL A 162 19.30 7.20 -11.97
C VAL A 162 18.27 6.48 -12.83
N GLY A 163 17.15 6.02 -12.25
CA GLY A 163 16.06 5.36 -12.94
C GLY A 163 16.49 4.04 -13.57
N SER A 164 16.08 2.91 -12.99
CA SER A 164 16.34 1.61 -13.61
C SER A 164 15.25 1.33 -14.65
N ALA A 165 15.65 1.02 -15.89
CA ALA A 165 14.74 0.62 -16.95
C ALA A 165 14.56 -0.90 -16.97
N ILE A 166 13.39 -1.36 -17.41
CA ILE A 166 13.08 -2.77 -17.59
C ILE A 166 12.65 -3.06 -19.03
N ASN A 167 12.84 -4.30 -19.47
CA ASN A 167 12.45 -4.77 -20.80
C ASN A 167 10.91 -4.93 -20.91
N SER A 168 10.34 -4.67 -22.08
CA SER A 168 8.93 -4.95 -22.36
C SER A 168 8.55 -6.43 -22.22
N GLN A 169 9.45 -7.34 -22.55
CA GLN A 169 9.28 -8.80 -22.53
C GLN A 169 9.60 -9.44 -21.16
N LEU A 170 9.84 -8.64 -20.13
CA LEU A 170 10.25 -9.14 -18.81
C LEU A 170 9.24 -10.14 -18.22
N PHE A 171 7.95 -9.96 -18.52
CA PHE A 171 6.82 -10.69 -17.94
C PHE A 171 6.21 -11.75 -18.88
N GLU A 172 6.84 -12.06 -20.02
CA GLU A 172 6.29 -12.93 -21.06
C GLU A 172 6.00 -14.37 -20.57
N ALA A 173 6.71 -14.85 -19.54
CA ALA A 173 6.58 -16.20 -19.00
C ALA A 173 6.38 -16.18 -17.46
N THR A 174 5.51 -15.28 -16.99
CA THR A 174 5.14 -15.13 -15.58
C THR A 174 3.62 -14.99 -15.42
N GLU A 175 2.83 -15.79 -16.13
CA GLU A 175 1.37 -15.64 -16.18
C GLU A 175 0.69 -15.86 -14.81
N GLU A 176 1.32 -16.63 -13.92
CA GLU A 176 0.85 -16.91 -12.56
C GLU A 176 1.14 -15.76 -11.56
N LEU A 177 1.75 -14.66 -12.00
CA LEU A 177 2.15 -13.58 -11.10
C LEU A 177 0.94 -12.91 -10.44
N GLN A 178 0.92 -12.93 -9.10
CA GLN A 178 -0.15 -12.37 -8.28
C GLN A 178 0.28 -11.08 -7.58
N VAL A 179 1.55 -10.96 -7.20
CA VAL A 179 2.12 -9.78 -6.54
C VAL A 179 3.33 -9.25 -7.30
N LEU A 180 3.25 -8.00 -7.73
CA LEU A 180 4.35 -7.28 -8.35
C LEU A 180 4.65 -6.01 -7.57
N ARG A 181 5.86 -5.91 -7.02
CA ARG A 181 6.40 -4.69 -6.44
C ARG A 181 7.60 -4.22 -7.24
N LEU A 182 7.53 -2.99 -7.73
CA LEU A 182 8.62 -2.27 -8.36
C LEU A 182 8.89 -1.00 -7.55
N ASP A 183 10.10 -0.89 -7.04
CA ASP A 183 10.58 0.30 -6.36
C ASP A 183 11.68 0.96 -7.21
N PHE A 184 11.63 2.29 -7.40
CA PHE A 184 12.68 3.05 -8.11
C PHE A 184 12.90 2.68 -9.59
N ILE A 185 11.83 2.35 -10.32
CA ILE A 185 11.87 1.96 -11.74
C ILE A 185 11.31 3.07 -12.65
N ASP A 186 11.93 3.29 -13.81
CA ASP A 186 11.42 4.18 -14.86
C ASP A 186 10.63 3.37 -15.90
N LEU A 187 9.30 3.49 -15.86
CA LEU A 187 8.34 2.89 -16.80
C LEU A 187 7.86 3.88 -17.86
N GLY A 188 8.16 5.18 -17.73
CA GLY A 188 7.64 6.22 -18.60
C GLY A 188 8.21 6.22 -20.02
N ARG A 189 9.30 5.48 -20.27
CA ARG A 189 9.99 5.39 -21.58
C ARG A 189 9.64 4.14 -22.38
N SER A 190 9.20 3.09 -21.70
CA SER A 190 8.81 1.82 -22.32
C SER A 190 7.88 1.08 -21.35
N LEU A 191 6.66 0.84 -21.78
CA LEU A 191 5.70 0.08 -20.99
C LEU A 191 6.03 -1.42 -21.07
N PRO A 192 6.18 -2.11 -19.92
CA PRO A 192 6.22 -3.56 -19.90
C PRO A 192 4.97 -4.17 -20.52
N SER A 193 5.10 -5.36 -21.08
CA SER A 193 3.97 -6.16 -21.58
C SER A 193 3.15 -6.71 -20.41
N PHE A 194 2.55 -5.82 -19.63
CA PHE A 194 1.66 -6.16 -18.51
C PHE A 194 0.42 -6.95 -18.96
N TYR A 195 0.15 -7.01 -20.26
CA TYR A 195 -0.82 -7.93 -20.85
C TYR A 195 -0.58 -9.41 -20.45
N PHE A 196 0.65 -9.83 -20.17
CA PHE A 196 0.93 -11.23 -19.80
C PHE A 196 0.55 -11.57 -18.34
N ILE A 197 0.41 -10.59 -17.46
CA ILE A 197 0.18 -10.82 -16.01
C ILE A 197 -1.28 -10.56 -15.60
N GLN A 198 -2.21 -11.24 -16.28
CA GLN A 198 -3.64 -11.05 -16.04
C GLN A 198 -4.11 -11.56 -14.67
N ASN A 199 -3.34 -12.43 -14.01
CA ASN A 199 -3.64 -12.93 -12.66
C ASN A 199 -3.20 -11.98 -11.54
N LEU A 200 -2.64 -10.82 -11.87
CA LEU A 200 -2.10 -9.89 -10.88
C LEU A 200 -3.21 -9.33 -9.98
N GLN A 201 -3.04 -9.51 -8.67
CA GLN A 201 -3.95 -9.04 -7.62
C GLN A 201 -3.38 -7.83 -6.88
N THR A 202 -2.05 -7.76 -6.72
CA THR A 202 -1.38 -6.65 -6.04
C THR A 202 -0.29 -6.05 -6.91
N LEU A 203 -0.40 -4.76 -7.20
CA LEU A 203 0.56 -3.97 -7.94
C LEU A 203 1.05 -2.80 -7.08
N MET A 204 2.34 -2.78 -6.81
CA MET A 204 3.00 -1.74 -6.03
C MET A 204 4.10 -1.09 -6.86
N LEU A 205 3.88 0.14 -7.28
CA LEU A 205 4.82 0.95 -8.06
C LEU A 205 5.22 2.14 -7.22
N ARG A 206 6.33 2.02 -6.48
CA ARG A 206 6.75 3.04 -5.51
C ARG A 206 7.98 3.77 -5.98
N LYS A 207 7.96 5.11 -5.88
CA LYS A 207 9.10 5.93 -6.31
C LYS A 207 9.49 5.67 -7.76
N CYS A 208 8.51 5.34 -8.58
CA CYS A 208 8.66 5.04 -10.00
C CYS A 208 8.31 6.26 -10.85
N ARG A 209 8.84 6.32 -12.08
CA ARG A 209 8.40 7.27 -13.10
C ARG A 209 7.48 6.53 -14.06
N LEU A 210 6.19 6.87 -14.07
CA LEU A 210 5.19 6.00 -14.72
C LEU A 210 4.71 6.50 -16.08
N GLY A 211 4.82 7.81 -16.38
CA GLY A 211 4.28 8.36 -17.62
C GLY A 211 2.76 8.21 -17.70
N ASP A 212 2.27 7.70 -18.82
CA ASP A 212 0.85 7.33 -18.99
C ASP A 212 0.56 5.97 -18.31
N ILE A 213 -0.42 5.96 -17.41
CA ILE A 213 -0.83 4.78 -16.63
C ILE A 213 -2.17 4.19 -17.09
N THR A 214 -2.67 4.55 -18.27
CA THR A 214 -3.94 4.02 -18.83
C THR A 214 -4.00 2.51 -18.88
N TRP A 215 -2.86 1.85 -19.12
CA TRP A 215 -2.68 0.40 -19.15
C TRP A 215 -3.09 -0.32 -17.86
N ILE A 216 -3.05 0.36 -16.71
CA ILE A 216 -3.47 -0.24 -15.42
C ILE A 216 -4.91 -0.74 -15.50
N GLY A 217 -5.78 -0.05 -16.26
CA GLY A 217 -7.17 -0.44 -16.45
C GLY A 217 -7.38 -1.79 -17.14
N GLU A 218 -6.34 -2.40 -17.72
CA GLU A 218 -6.43 -3.73 -18.32
C GLU A 218 -6.19 -4.86 -17.31
N LEU A 219 -5.67 -4.56 -16.10
CA LEU A 219 -5.40 -5.56 -15.05
C LEU A 219 -6.67 -5.87 -14.23
N ARG A 220 -7.65 -6.53 -14.86
CA ARG A 220 -9.02 -6.67 -14.31
C ARG A 220 -9.13 -7.44 -12.98
N ASN A 221 -8.11 -8.23 -12.63
CA ASN A 221 -8.06 -8.98 -11.37
C ASN A 221 -7.42 -8.21 -10.21
N LEU A 222 -7.00 -6.96 -10.44
CA LEU A 222 -6.28 -6.18 -9.45
C LEU A 222 -7.18 -5.79 -8.27
N GLU A 223 -6.72 -6.10 -7.06
CA GLU A 223 -7.36 -5.79 -5.78
C GLU A 223 -6.63 -4.68 -5.03
N ILE A 224 -5.31 -4.60 -5.16
CA ILE A 224 -4.49 -3.59 -4.49
C ILE A 224 -3.63 -2.88 -5.53
N LEU A 225 -3.80 -1.55 -5.60
CA LEU A 225 -2.94 -0.67 -6.37
C LEU A 225 -2.27 0.35 -5.44
N ASP A 226 -0.94 0.35 -5.44
CA ASP A 226 -0.12 1.29 -4.69
C ASP A 226 0.79 2.05 -5.65
N LEU A 227 0.52 3.34 -5.82
CA LEU A 227 1.30 4.28 -6.62
C LEU A 227 2.05 5.30 -5.75
N SER A 228 2.29 4.97 -4.49
CA SER A 228 2.84 5.93 -3.52
C SER A 228 4.25 6.41 -3.88
N SER A 229 4.49 7.69 -3.66
CA SER A 229 5.71 8.42 -3.99
C SER A 229 6.11 8.32 -5.46
N SER A 230 5.21 7.95 -6.38
CA SER A 230 5.51 7.82 -7.81
C SER A 230 5.15 9.08 -8.60
N ARG A 231 5.84 9.25 -9.73
CA ARG A 231 5.69 10.39 -10.64
C ARG A 231 4.78 10.04 -11.81
N PHE A 232 3.57 10.60 -11.78
CA PHE A 232 2.55 10.52 -12.82
C PHE A 232 1.63 11.73 -12.70
N ARG A 233 1.03 12.16 -13.80
CA ARG A 233 0.24 13.41 -13.84
C ARG A 233 -1.24 13.21 -13.58
N GLU A 234 -1.77 12.05 -13.97
CA GLU A 234 -3.20 11.82 -14.04
C GLU A 234 -3.55 10.38 -13.63
N VAL A 235 -4.60 10.24 -12.82
CA VAL A 235 -5.32 8.96 -12.66
C VAL A 235 -6.38 8.85 -13.75
N PRO A 236 -6.24 7.91 -14.72
CA PRO A 236 -7.06 7.86 -15.93
C PRO A 236 -8.45 7.25 -15.68
N LYS A 237 -9.43 7.60 -16.53
CA LYS A 237 -10.79 6.99 -16.52
C LYS A 237 -10.76 5.47 -16.64
N THR A 238 -9.72 4.90 -17.27
CA THR A 238 -9.56 3.45 -17.45
C THR A 238 -9.42 2.70 -16.14
N LEU A 239 -8.97 3.35 -15.06
CA LEU A 239 -8.97 2.76 -13.71
C LEU A 239 -10.39 2.30 -13.31
N GLY A 240 -11.42 2.89 -13.92
CA GLY A 240 -12.80 2.49 -13.72
C GLY A 240 -13.16 1.06 -14.13
N LYS A 241 -12.31 0.42 -14.93
CA LYS A 241 -12.45 -0.99 -15.34
C LYS A 241 -12.10 -1.97 -14.21
N LEU A 242 -11.40 -1.52 -13.16
CA LEU A 242 -10.93 -2.37 -12.06
C LEU A 242 -12.02 -2.63 -11.02
N THR A 243 -12.97 -3.49 -11.35
CA THR A 243 -14.15 -3.78 -10.51
C THR A 243 -13.82 -4.53 -9.21
N ARG A 244 -12.65 -5.19 -9.14
CA ARG A 244 -12.16 -5.89 -7.96
C ARG A 244 -11.27 -5.04 -7.05
N LEU A 245 -10.96 -3.79 -7.43
CA LEU A 245 -10.04 -2.96 -6.67
C LEU A 245 -10.59 -2.64 -5.27
N LEU A 246 -9.83 -3.05 -4.24
CA LEU A 246 -10.12 -2.88 -2.82
C LEU A 246 -9.33 -1.72 -2.21
N SER A 247 -8.11 -1.47 -2.68
CA SER A 247 -7.21 -0.45 -2.12
C SER A 247 -6.52 0.35 -3.21
N LEU A 248 -6.57 1.68 -3.09
CA LEU A 248 -5.84 2.62 -3.94
C LEU A 248 -4.96 3.54 -3.07
N ASP A 249 -3.65 3.41 -3.18
CA ASP A 249 -2.67 4.23 -2.46
C ASP A 249 -2.04 5.25 -3.43
N LEU A 250 -2.22 6.55 -3.14
CA LEU A 250 -1.71 7.67 -3.94
C LEU A 250 -0.81 8.59 -3.08
N TYR A 251 -0.30 8.07 -1.97
CA TYR A 251 0.41 8.84 -0.96
C TYR A 251 1.67 9.46 -1.57
N ASP A 252 1.95 10.73 -1.29
CA ASP A 252 3.20 11.42 -1.68
C ASP A 252 3.43 11.50 -3.20
N SER A 253 2.36 11.46 -4.00
CA SER A 253 2.42 11.62 -5.46
C SER A 253 2.49 13.11 -5.86
N GLU A 254 3.69 13.69 -5.80
CA GLU A 254 3.93 15.13 -5.97
C GLU A 254 3.59 15.67 -7.37
N ASP A 255 3.60 14.83 -8.41
CA ASP A 255 3.29 15.25 -9.79
C ASP A 255 1.80 15.12 -10.16
N LEU A 256 0.98 14.53 -9.27
CA LEU A 256 -0.43 14.24 -9.53
C LEU A 256 -1.28 15.51 -9.55
N LYS A 257 -1.81 15.87 -10.72
CA LYS A 257 -2.64 17.07 -10.90
C LYS A 257 -4.11 16.77 -11.15
N VAL A 258 -4.41 15.61 -11.72
CA VAL A 258 -5.75 15.25 -12.17
C VAL A 258 -6.12 13.87 -11.65
N ILE A 259 -7.27 13.77 -11.01
CA ILE A 259 -7.95 12.52 -10.73
C ILE A 259 -9.23 12.56 -11.55
N GLN A 260 -9.29 11.81 -12.65
CA GLN A 260 -10.48 11.77 -13.49
C GLN A 260 -11.69 11.27 -12.68
N THR A 261 -12.87 11.81 -12.98
CA THR A 261 -14.13 11.61 -12.25
C THR A 261 -14.44 10.12 -12.03
N TRP A 262 -14.75 9.75 -10.79
CA TRP A 262 -15.06 8.39 -10.37
C TRP A 262 -16.50 7.96 -10.68
N CYS A 263 -17.32 8.84 -11.26
CA CYS A 263 -18.72 8.58 -11.61
C CYS A 263 -18.95 7.33 -12.48
N TYR A 264 -17.94 6.91 -13.26
CA TYR A 264 -18.02 5.70 -14.11
C TYR A 264 -17.56 4.44 -13.42
N ILE A 265 -17.03 4.58 -12.20
CA ILE A 265 -16.45 3.46 -11.53
C ILE A 265 -17.50 2.83 -10.62
N LYS A 266 -17.87 1.59 -10.91
CA LYS A 266 -18.59 0.71 -9.98
C LYS A 266 -17.64 0.31 -8.84
N LEU A 267 -17.06 1.26 -8.10
CA LEU A 267 -16.18 1.08 -6.93
C LEU A 267 -17.01 0.68 -5.71
N GLY A 268 -17.89 -0.31 -5.86
CA GLY A 268 -18.52 -0.95 -4.71
C GLY A 268 -17.49 -1.61 -3.79
N SER A 269 -16.25 -1.79 -4.25
CA SER A 269 -15.24 -2.62 -3.59
C SER A 269 -14.12 -1.83 -2.90
N ILE A 270 -13.90 -0.54 -3.23
CA ILE A 270 -12.81 0.24 -2.61
C ILE A 270 -13.11 0.49 -1.15
N ARG A 271 -12.15 0.09 -0.33
CA ARG A 271 -12.16 0.18 1.12
C ARG A 271 -11.08 1.13 1.64
N ARG A 272 -10.04 1.42 0.85
CA ARG A 272 -8.93 2.30 1.22
C ARG A 272 -8.53 3.27 0.10
N VAL A 273 -8.44 4.55 0.43
CA VAL A 273 -7.90 5.63 -0.42
C VAL A 273 -6.93 6.50 0.40
N ASP A 274 -5.72 6.78 -0.12
CA ASP A 274 -4.72 7.63 0.55
C ASP A 274 -3.96 8.57 -0.41
N PRO A 275 -4.49 9.76 -0.73
CA PRO A 275 -3.79 10.82 -1.48
C PRO A 275 -2.95 11.77 -0.62
N ARG A 276 -2.66 11.47 0.66
CA ARG A 276 -1.96 12.44 1.52
C ARG A 276 -0.57 12.77 0.96
N ARG A 277 -0.16 14.04 1.08
CA ARG A 277 1.09 14.58 0.51
C ARG A 277 1.21 14.51 -1.01
N SER A 278 0.16 14.14 -1.73
CA SER A 278 0.09 14.48 -3.16
C SER A 278 -0.06 16.00 -3.33
N SER A 279 0.33 16.53 -4.49
CA SER A 279 0.06 17.94 -4.84
C SER A 279 -1.40 18.18 -5.22
N PHE A 280 -2.25 17.15 -5.11
CA PHE A 280 -3.64 17.20 -5.50
C PHE A 280 -4.50 17.94 -4.47
N THR A 281 -4.85 19.18 -4.78
CA THR A 281 -5.77 20.00 -3.97
C THR A 281 -7.03 20.42 -4.73
N ASN A 282 -7.09 20.16 -6.04
CA ASN A 282 -8.09 20.71 -6.96
C ASN A 282 -9.39 19.89 -7.01
N TRP A 283 -9.96 19.54 -5.86
CA TRP A 283 -11.27 18.88 -5.81
C TRP A 283 -12.34 19.81 -6.38
N VAL A 284 -13.20 19.28 -7.27
CA VAL A 284 -14.27 20.07 -7.90
C VAL A 284 -15.49 20.12 -6.98
N VAL A 285 -16.02 21.32 -6.76
CA VAL A 285 -17.22 21.55 -5.92
C VAL A 285 -18.50 21.58 -6.77
N GLU A 286 -18.46 22.17 -7.97
CA GLU A 286 -19.63 22.32 -8.87
C GLU A 286 -19.32 21.99 -10.33
N GLU A 287 -20.34 21.56 -11.08
CA GLU A 287 -20.26 21.32 -12.53
C GLU A 287 -20.23 22.63 -13.30
N VAL A 288 -19.06 23.02 -13.80
CA VAL A 288 -18.96 24.07 -14.80
C VAL A 288 -19.08 23.43 -16.18
N ASN A 289 -20.17 23.70 -16.90
CA ASN A 289 -20.39 23.34 -18.31
C ASN A 289 -20.46 21.83 -18.65
N GLY A 290 -20.81 20.96 -17.70
CA GLY A 290 -21.10 19.54 -17.96
C GLY A 290 -19.88 18.63 -18.24
N GLU A 291 -18.68 19.19 -18.35
CA GLU A 291 -17.42 18.42 -18.45
C GLU A 291 -16.58 18.60 -17.18
N ARG A 292 -16.64 17.61 -16.26
CA ARG A 292 -15.71 17.56 -15.13
C ARG A 292 -14.36 17.02 -15.58
N SER A 293 -13.32 17.85 -15.49
CA SER A 293 -11.93 17.40 -15.70
C SER A 293 -11.35 16.67 -14.49
N ASN A 294 -11.93 16.83 -13.29
CA ASN A 294 -11.36 16.35 -12.04
C ASN A 294 -12.43 15.85 -11.05
N ALA A 295 -12.03 15.01 -10.09
CA ALA A 295 -12.92 14.38 -9.13
C ALA A 295 -13.43 15.37 -8.06
N SER A 296 -14.66 15.15 -7.62
CA SER A 296 -15.29 15.83 -6.49
C SER A 296 -15.25 14.95 -5.23
N LEU A 297 -15.09 15.56 -4.05
CA LEU A 297 -15.26 14.83 -2.79
C LEU A 297 -16.66 14.22 -2.66
N ALA A 298 -17.68 14.80 -3.29
CA ALA A 298 -19.03 14.25 -3.31
C ALA A 298 -19.08 12.81 -3.85
N GLU A 299 -18.14 12.42 -4.69
CA GLU A 299 -18.05 11.09 -5.28
C GLU A 299 -17.65 10.01 -4.26
N LEU A 300 -17.04 10.39 -3.12
CA LEU A 300 -16.76 9.47 -2.01
C LEU A 300 -18.04 8.83 -1.46
N LYS A 301 -19.19 9.50 -1.57
CA LYS A 301 -20.50 8.96 -1.15
C LYS A 301 -20.90 7.72 -1.95
N ASN A 302 -20.37 7.55 -3.16
CA ASN A 302 -20.63 6.39 -3.99
C ASN A 302 -19.84 5.15 -3.53
N LEU A 303 -18.81 5.33 -2.69
CA LEU A 303 -17.96 4.26 -2.16
C LEU A 303 -18.60 3.62 -0.92
N ARG A 304 -19.66 2.82 -1.14
CA ARG A 304 -20.50 2.26 -0.06
C ARG A 304 -19.78 1.32 0.92
N GLN A 305 -18.63 0.77 0.53
CA GLN A 305 -17.80 -0.14 1.35
C GLN A 305 -16.54 0.55 1.91
N LEU A 306 -16.42 1.88 1.78
CA LEU A 306 -15.25 2.61 2.28
C LEU A 306 -15.16 2.53 3.81
N THR A 307 -14.13 1.84 4.32
CA THR A 307 -13.88 1.71 5.77
C THR A 307 -12.63 2.46 6.21
N THR A 308 -11.68 2.68 5.29
CA THR A 308 -10.45 3.44 5.54
C THR A 308 -10.33 4.63 4.60
N LEU A 309 -10.25 5.85 5.14
CA LEU A 309 -10.07 7.06 4.33
C LEU A 309 -8.95 7.93 4.89
N HIS A 310 -7.93 8.16 4.08
CA HIS A 310 -6.93 9.18 4.37
C HIS A 310 -7.15 10.32 3.39
N LEU A 311 -7.22 11.57 3.85
CA LEU A 311 -7.61 12.68 2.98
C LEU A 311 -7.00 14.00 3.45
N LEU A 312 -6.51 14.77 2.48
CA LEU A 312 -6.22 16.19 2.64
C LEU A 312 -7.28 16.98 1.85
N ALA A 313 -8.02 17.85 2.51
CA ALA A 313 -9.05 18.65 1.86
C ALA A 313 -9.11 20.07 2.44
N ASN A 314 -9.52 21.03 1.60
CA ASN A 314 -9.92 22.35 2.06
C ASN A 314 -11.36 22.26 2.65
N PRO A 315 -11.66 22.93 3.78
CA PRO A 315 -13.02 23.11 4.27
C PRO A 315 -14.06 23.42 3.19
N ASP A 316 -13.72 24.26 2.21
CA ASP A 316 -14.64 24.68 1.13
C ASP A 316 -15.07 23.54 0.20
N ASN A 317 -14.31 22.43 0.18
CA ASN A 317 -14.61 21.27 -0.66
C ASN A 317 -15.59 20.29 0.02
N LEU A 318 -15.91 20.50 1.30
CA LEU A 318 -16.77 19.62 2.05
C LEU A 318 -18.23 19.81 1.62
N VAL A 319 -18.90 18.69 1.36
CA VAL A 319 -20.32 18.66 0.99
C VAL A 319 -21.14 18.01 2.10
N ALA A 320 -22.44 18.33 2.17
CA ALA A 320 -23.33 17.77 3.18
C ALA A 320 -23.39 16.23 3.11
N GLY A 321 -23.29 15.53 4.24
CA GLY A 321 -23.32 14.06 4.34
C GLY A 321 -22.13 13.37 3.67
N LEU A 322 -20.97 14.02 3.60
CA LEU A 322 -19.76 13.44 3.02
C LEU A 322 -19.24 12.25 3.84
N PHE A 323 -19.20 12.40 5.16
CA PHE A 323 -18.72 11.38 6.08
C PHE A 323 -19.87 10.65 6.76
N THR A 324 -19.68 9.35 6.95
CA THR A 324 -20.63 8.47 7.65
C THR A 324 -19.93 7.78 8.81
N ASP A 325 -20.71 7.15 9.69
CA ASP A 325 -20.22 6.38 10.83
C ASP A 325 -19.53 5.05 10.44
N LYS A 326 -19.56 4.67 9.17
CA LYS A 326 -18.97 3.43 8.63
C LYS A 326 -17.45 3.44 8.53
N LEU A 327 -16.80 4.62 8.62
CA LEU A 327 -15.35 4.71 8.60
C LEU A 327 -14.77 4.14 9.90
N GLU A 328 -14.06 3.02 9.78
CA GLU A 328 -13.38 2.33 10.89
C GLU A 328 -11.99 2.94 11.14
N ARG A 329 -11.36 3.45 10.07
CA ARG A 329 -10.05 4.10 10.12
C ARG A 329 -10.01 5.35 9.27
N TYR A 330 -9.36 6.38 9.76
CA TYR A 330 -9.15 7.58 8.97
C TYR A 330 -7.96 8.39 9.44
N ALA A 331 -7.37 9.11 8.49
CA ALA A 331 -6.36 10.12 8.74
C ALA A 331 -6.73 11.33 7.88
N LEU A 332 -7.51 12.25 8.44
CA LEU A 332 -8.02 13.41 7.70
C LEU A 332 -7.37 14.69 8.19
N HIS A 333 -6.98 15.54 7.25
CA HIS A 333 -6.58 16.92 7.49
C HIS A 333 -7.50 17.82 6.68
N ILE A 334 -8.31 18.59 7.38
CA ILE A 334 -9.23 19.55 6.81
C ILE A 334 -8.70 20.94 7.14
N GLY A 335 -8.13 21.62 6.17
CA GLY A 335 -7.65 22.99 6.36
C GLY A 335 -6.55 23.42 5.40
N PRO A 336 -6.20 24.72 5.42
CA PRO A 336 -5.07 25.24 4.66
C PRO A 336 -3.75 24.81 5.30
N GLY A 337 -2.82 24.33 4.49
CA GLY A 337 -1.45 24.01 4.93
C GLY A 337 -0.92 22.68 4.39
N ILE A 338 0.36 22.45 4.65
CA ILE A 338 1.01 21.17 4.41
C ILE A 338 0.80 20.32 5.67
N TRP A 339 0.48 19.04 5.47
CA TRP A 339 0.34 18.04 6.53
C TRP A 339 1.58 18.03 7.46
N CYS A 340 1.49 18.69 8.62
CA CYS A 340 2.59 18.81 9.57
C CYS A 340 2.48 17.75 10.67
N SER A 341 2.92 16.52 10.37
CA SER A 341 3.79 15.70 11.22
C SER A 341 3.79 14.24 10.76
N CYS A 342 4.95 13.69 10.47
CA CYS A 342 5.13 12.32 10.00
C CYS A 342 5.21 11.29 11.14
N LYS A 343 4.93 11.67 12.40
CA LYS A 343 5.16 10.83 13.59
C LYS A 343 3.90 10.23 14.22
N HIS A 344 2.73 10.86 14.11
CA HIS A 344 1.51 10.43 14.84
C HIS A 344 0.58 9.49 14.05
N HIS A 345 0.59 9.57 12.71
CA HIS A 345 -0.31 8.84 11.81
C HIS A 345 -0.11 7.32 11.73
N GLN A 346 1.01 6.83 12.25
CA GLN A 346 1.28 5.39 12.32
C GLN A 346 0.87 4.80 13.66
N ARG A 347 0.60 5.66 14.67
CA ARG A 347 0.21 5.24 16.01
C ARG A 347 -1.31 5.10 16.13
N TYR A 348 -2.06 5.99 15.51
CA TYR A 348 -3.51 6.03 15.64
C TYR A 348 -4.22 5.61 14.36
N SER A 349 -5.30 4.86 14.54
CA SER A 349 -6.18 4.37 13.50
C SER A 349 -7.21 5.41 13.06
N ARG A 350 -7.55 6.34 13.95
CA ARG A 350 -8.55 7.40 13.75
C ARG A 350 -7.96 8.76 14.15
N PHE A 351 -7.28 9.40 13.19
CA PHE A 351 -6.65 10.71 13.34
C PHE A 351 -7.43 11.78 12.58
N LEU A 352 -7.72 12.91 13.23
CA LEU A 352 -8.38 14.05 12.61
C LEU A 352 -7.66 15.35 12.96
N GLU A 353 -7.24 16.11 11.95
CA GLU A 353 -6.77 17.48 12.10
C GLU A 353 -7.73 18.43 11.40
N LEU A 354 -8.26 19.38 12.16
CA LEU A 354 -9.12 20.45 11.67
C LEU A 354 -8.39 21.79 11.85
N ASN A 355 -8.12 22.48 10.75
CA ASN A 355 -7.46 23.77 10.72
C ASN A 355 -8.32 24.77 9.94
N SER A 356 -8.60 25.93 10.53
CA SER A 356 -9.45 26.97 9.91
C SER A 356 -10.86 26.48 9.53
N VAL A 357 -11.42 25.55 10.32
CA VAL A 357 -12.85 25.20 10.22
C VAL A 357 -13.61 26.18 11.11
N HIS A 358 -14.24 27.16 10.48
CA HIS A 358 -14.74 28.34 11.19
C HIS A 358 -16.20 28.25 11.63
N SER A 359 -17.00 27.27 11.18
CA SER A 359 -18.43 27.22 11.52
C SER A 359 -18.89 25.82 11.96
N LYS A 360 -19.68 25.78 13.03
CA LYS A 360 -20.34 24.58 13.55
C LYS A 360 -21.26 23.92 12.51
N SER A 361 -21.92 24.71 11.67
CA SER A 361 -22.81 24.17 10.63
C SER A 361 -22.04 23.37 9.58
N HIS A 362 -20.79 23.74 9.26
CA HIS A 362 -19.95 22.95 8.35
C HIS A 362 -19.59 21.58 8.95
N ILE A 363 -19.32 21.52 10.26
CA ILE A 363 -18.98 20.27 10.96
C ILE A 363 -20.20 19.33 10.99
N GLU A 364 -21.38 19.87 11.28
CA GLU A 364 -22.62 19.09 11.34
C GLU A 364 -23.07 18.63 9.96
N GLN A 365 -23.11 19.53 8.98
CA GLN A 365 -23.58 19.20 7.65
C GLN A 365 -22.66 18.23 6.93
N SER A 366 -21.33 18.37 7.04
CA SER A 366 -20.37 17.47 6.36
C SER A 366 -20.32 16.05 6.95
N GLY A 367 -20.84 15.85 8.16
CA GLY A 367 -20.71 14.59 8.89
C GLY A 367 -19.39 14.46 9.68
N LEU A 368 -18.59 15.52 9.77
CA LEU A 368 -17.35 15.53 10.57
C LEU A 368 -17.62 15.24 12.06
N LYS A 369 -18.81 15.59 12.58
CA LYS A 369 -19.21 15.26 13.96
C LYS A 369 -19.07 13.77 14.28
N PHE A 370 -19.45 12.88 13.36
CA PHE A 370 -19.32 11.43 13.56
C PHE A 370 -17.86 10.98 13.70
N LEU A 371 -16.97 11.64 12.98
CA LEU A 371 -15.55 11.33 13.00
C LEU A 371 -14.92 11.87 14.27
N ILE A 372 -15.17 13.14 14.61
CA ILE A 372 -14.72 13.79 15.85
C ILE A 372 -15.01 12.91 17.07
N LYS A 373 -16.24 12.39 17.22
CA LYS A 373 -16.62 11.51 18.35
C LYS A 373 -15.83 10.20 18.43
N LYS A 374 -15.35 9.69 17.30
CA LYS A 374 -14.60 8.42 17.21
C LYS A 374 -13.09 8.63 17.17
N ALA A 375 -12.59 9.86 17.15
CA ALA A 375 -11.16 10.12 16.96
C ALA A 375 -10.37 9.58 18.15
N GLU A 376 -9.23 8.94 17.86
CA GLU A 376 -8.22 8.56 18.86
C GLU A 376 -7.22 9.70 19.07
N GLU A 377 -7.11 10.62 18.10
CA GLU A 377 -6.29 11.81 18.20
C GLU A 377 -6.96 12.92 17.37
N LEU A 378 -7.27 14.04 18.02
CA LEU A 378 -7.94 15.20 17.41
C LEU A 378 -7.10 16.46 17.60
N HIS A 379 -6.68 17.07 16.49
CA HIS A 379 -5.96 18.34 16.51
C HIS A 379 -6.86 19.45 15.96
N MET A 380 -7.11 20.49 16.75
CA MET A 380 -7.86 21.66 16.30
C MET A 380 -6.98 22.91 16.34
N LYS A 381 -6.90 23.60 15.20
CA LYS A 381 -6.13 24.83 15.03
C LYS A 381 -7.03 25.92 14.44
N ARG A 382 -6.97 27.12 15.03
CA ARG A 382 -7.67 28.32 14.51
C ARG A 382 -9.18 28.13 14.29
N ALA A 383 -9.88 27.46 15.21
CA ALA A 383 -11.34 27.45 15.27
C ALA A 383 -11.81 28.76 15.91
N ILE A 384 -12.43 29.65 15.14
CA ILE A 384 -12.74 31.03 15.57
C ILE A 384 -14.13 31.11 16.25
N GLU A 385 -15.05 30.19 15.95
CA GLU A 385 -16.43 30.23 16.47
C GLU A 385 -16.77 29.09 17.45
N ILE A 386 -15.80 28.26 17.85
CA ILE A 386 -16.01 27.22 18.86
C ILE A 386 -15.38 27.74 20.15
N ASN A 387 -16.21 28.31 21.03
CA ASN A 387 -15.73 28.93 22.27
C ASN A 387 -15.35 27.86 23.31
N ASP A 388 -16.14 26.78 23.38
CA ASP A 388 -15.86 25.63 24.23
C ASP A 388 -15.98 24.32 23.44
N VAL A 389 -14.82 23.80 23.04
CA VAL A 389 -14.66 22.63 22.14
C VAL A 389 -15.38 21.38 22.64
N VAL A 390 -15.38 21.15 23.95
CA VAL A 390 -15.88 19.90 24.54
C VAL A 390 -17.41 19.86 24.51
N PRO A 391 -18.16 20.78 25.16
CA PRO A 391 -19.62 20.73 25.13
C PRO A 391 -20.23 21.04 23.76
N GLU A 392 -19.56 21.80 22.88
CA GLU A 392 -20.14 22.19 21.59
C GLU A 392 -20.02 21.12 20.50
N LEU A 393 -19.02 20.24 20.57
CA LEU A 393 -18.79 19.17 19.59
C LEU A 393 -19.25 17.79 20.09
N ASP A 394 -19.14 17.53 21.39
CA ASP A 394 -19.63 16.31 22.01
C ASP A 394 -20.17 16.55 23.43
N GLU A 395 -21.49 16.70 23.56
CA GLU A 395 -22.19 16.88 24.83
C GLU A 395 -21.92 15.74 25.84
N ASP A 396 -21.56 14.54 25.34
CA ASP A 396 -21.25 13.36 26.15
C ASP A 396 -19.75 13.27 26.54
N GLY A 397 -18.92 14.17 26.02
CA GLY A 397 -17.46 14.16 26.18
C GLY A 397 -16.73 13.15 25.28
N PHE A 398 -15.44 13.37 25.06
CA PHE A 398 -14.60 12.57 24.17
C PHE A 398 -14.12 11.27 24.82
N SER A 399 -14.96 10.23 24.81
CA SER A 399 -14.66 8.95 25.46
C SER A 399 -13.42 8.19 24.94
N GLN A 400 -12.88 8.55 23.76
CA GLN A 400 -11.76 7.86 23.10
C GLN A 400 -10.49 8.72 22.96
N LEU A 401 -10.49 9.98 23.43
CA LEU A 401 -9.35 10.92 23.34
C LEU A 401 -8.46 10.92 24.59
#